data_AF-A0A2W5Z234-F1
#
_entry.id   AF-A0A2W5Z234-F1
#
_cell.length_a   1.000
_cell.length_b   1.000
_cell.length_c   1.000
_cell.angle_alpha   90.00
_cell.angle_beta   90.00
_cell.angle_gamma   90.00
#
_symmetry.space_group_name_H-M   'P 1'
#
loop_
_entity.id
_entity.type
_entity.pdbx_description
1 polymer ?
#
loop_
_entity_poly.entity_id
_entity_poly.type
_entity_poly.pdbx_seq_one_letter_code
_entity_poly.pdbx_strand_id
1 'polypeptide(L)'
;MTTATPVPVEAPVREEKTVREPGWIVIVWNDPITLMSYVVLVLRKLFGYDHVTATTLMLQVHEEGKAVVATQPREQAEVSVARLHAFGLQATLARL
;
A
#
# COMPACT_ATOMS: atom_id res chain seq x y z
N MET A 1 49.01 -31.46 29.16
CA MET A 1 47.54 -31.43 29.08
C MET A 1 47.17 -30.42 28.00
N THR A 2 46.70 -30.90 26.85
CA THR A 2 46.37 -30.04 25.69
C THR A 2 44.91 -29.59 25.83
N THR A 3 44.68 -28.31 26.02
CA THR A 3 43.35 -27.70 26.01
C THR A 3 42.92 -27.45 24.56
N ALA A 4 41.86 -28.13 24.11
CA ALA A 4 41.24 -27.89 22.81
C ALA A 4 40.26 -26.71 22.91
N THR A 5 40.47 -25.69 22.07
CA THR A 5 39.55 -24.57 21.86
C THR A 5 38.36 -25.04 21.01
N PRO A 6 37.10 -24.76 21.37
CA PRO A 6 35.97 -25.13 20.53
C PRO A 6 35.82 -24.15 19.35
N VAL A 7 35.69 -24.69 18.14
CA VAL A 7 35.42 -23.94 16.91
C VAL A 7 33.93 -23.54 16.90
N PRO A 8 33.57 -22.28 16.60
CA PRO A 8 32.18 -21.87 16.52
C PRO A 8 31.46 -22.58 15.36
N VAL A 9 30.34 -23.24 15.65
CA VAL A 9 29.48 -23.84 14.62
C VAL A 9 28.65 -22.73 14.01
N GLU A 10 28.97 -22.37 12.75
CA GLU A 10 28.23 -21.39 11.98
C GLU A 10 26.85 -21.98 11.62
N ALA A 11 25.79 -21.44 12.22
CA ALA A 11 24.43 -21.86 11.91
C ALA A 11 24.08 -21.46 10.47
N PRO A 12 23.44 -22.34 9.67
CA PRO A 12 23.07 -21.99 8.31
C PRO A 12 22.04 -20.87 8.34
N VAL A 13 22.39 -19.72 7.76
CA VAL A 13 21.45 -18.64 7.46
C VAL A 13 20.44 -19.20 6.47
N ARG A 14 19.24 -19.50 6.97
CA ARG A 14 18.12 -19.93 6.14
C ARG A 14 17.65 -18.69 5.38
N GLU A 15 18.14 -18.52 4.15
CA GLU A 15 17.57 -17.56 3.21
C GLU A 15 16.14 -18.01 2.88
N GLU A 16 15.20 -17.53 3.68
CA GLU A 16 13.78 -17.68 3.40
C GLU A 16 13.48 -16.80 2.18
N LYS A 17 13.54 -17.43 1.01
CA LYS A 17 13.17 -16.83 -0.27
C LYS A 17 11.66 -16.56 -0.21
N THR A 18 11.26 -15.46 0.41
CA THR A 18 9.89 -14.98 0.41
C THR A 18 9.53 -14.76 -1.04
N VAL A 19 8.78 -15.68 -1.63
CA VAL A 19 8.09 -15.45 -2.89
C VAL A 19 7.22 -14.22 -2.62
N ARG A 20 7.67 -13.04 -3.08
CA ARG A 20 6.88 -11.82 -2.99
C ARG A 20 5.61 -12.13 -3.77
N GLU A 21 4.53 -12.44 -3.07
CA GLU A 21 3.22 -12.58 -3.70
C GLU A 21 3.00 -11.35 -4.58
N PRO A 22 2.44 -11.49 -5.79
CA PRO A 22 2.13 -10.34 -6.61
C PRO A 22 1.31 -9.37 -5.76
N GLY A 23 1.82 -8.14 -5.64
CA GLY A 23 1.27 -7.14 -4.73
C GLY A 23 -0.21 -6.89 -4.99
N TRP A 24 -0.95 -6.48 -3.97
CA TRP A 24 -2.33 -6.06 -4.13
C TRP A 24 -2.37 -4.57 -4.42
N ILE A 25 -3.25 -4.17 -5.33
CA ILE A 25 -3.50 -2.76 -5.64
C ILE A 25 -4.74 -2.28 -4.91
N VAL A 26 -4.66 -1.06 -4.39
CA VAL A 26 -5.78 -0.31 -3.81
C VAL A 26 -6.28 0.65 -4.87
N ILE A 27 -7.55 0.52 -5.24
CA ILE A 27 -8.20 1.33 -6.26
C ILE A 27 -9.21 2.24 -5.58
N VAL A 28 -9.14 3.55 -5.83
CA VAL A 28 -10.18 4.52 -5.45
C VAL A 28 -11.04 4.82 -6.67
N TRP A 29 -12.35 4.91 -6.48
CA TRP A 29 -13.35 5.12 -7.54
C TRP A 29 -13.96 6.51 -7.46
N ASN A 30 -14.36 7.04 -8.61
CA ASN A 30 -15.06 8.31 -8.70
C ASN A 30 -16.50 8.19 -8.17
N ASP A 31 -17.00 9.28 -7.62
CA ASP A 31 -18.39 9.42 -7.19
C ASP A 31 -18.88 10.87 -7.41
N PRO A 32 -20.20 11.11 -7.51
CA PRO A 32 -20.72 12.44 -7.84
C PRO A 32 -20.82 13.41 -6.66
N ILE A 33 -20.48 13.01 -5.43
CA ILE A 33 -20.73 13.77 -4.21
C ILE A 33 -19.42 14.30 -3.60
N THR A 34 -18.36 13.51 -3.59
CA THR A 34 -17.10 13.84 -2.92
C THR A 34 -16.35 14.95 -3.65
N LEU A 35 -15.91 15.97 -2.90
CA LEU A 35 -15.15 17.08 -3.46
C LEU A 35 -13.72 16.65 -3.85
N MET A 36 -13.23 17.13 -4.99
CA MET A 36 -11.84 16.93 -5.44
C MET A 36 -10.81 17.30 -4.37
N SER A 37 -10.96 18.46 -3.75
CA SER A 37 -10.07 18.95 -2.69
C SER A 37 -10.06 18.03 -1.46
N TYR A 38 -11.19 17.39 -1.18
CA TYR A 38 -11.31 16.42 -0.09
C TYR A 38 -10.60 15.11 -0.42
N VAL A 39 -10.72 14.59 -1.66
CA VAL A 39 -9.95 13.43 -2.11
C VAL A 39 -8.45 13.68 -1.98
N VAL A 40 -7.96 14.84 -2.42
CA VAL A 40 -6.55 15.24 -2.26
C VAL A 40 -6.14 15.23 -0.78
N LEU A 41 -6.95 15.80 0.11
CA LEU A 41 -6.66 15.81 1.55
C LEU A 41 -6.57 14.39 2.13
N VAL A 42 -7.49 13.50 1.76
CA VAL A 42 -7.51 12.12 2.28
C VAL A 42 -6.30 11.33 1.77
N LEU A 43 -5.95 11.44 0.49
CA LEU A 43 -4.79 10.74 -0.07
C LEU A 43 -3.48 11.18 0.59
N ARG A 44 -3.32 12.48 0.84
CA ARG A 44 -2.16 13.01 1.60
C ARG A 44 -2.14 12.48 3.03
N LYS A 45 -3.29 12.46 3.72
CA LYS A 45 -3.39 12.04 5.12
C LYS A 45 -3.15 10.53 5.31
N LEU A 46 -3.63 9.70 4.40
CA LEU A 46 -3.57 8.24 4.54
C LEU A 46 -2.26 7.63 4.01
N PHE A 47 -1.73 8.17 2.92
CA PHE A 47 -0.58 7.62 2.20
C PHE A 47 0.67 8.49 2.25
N GLY A 48 0.58 9.69 2.84
CA GLY A 48 1.73 10.60 2.98
C GLY A 48 2.15 11.27 1.67
N TYR A 49 1.31 11.25 0.64
CA TYR A 49 1.62 11.92 -0.62
C TYR A 49 1.78 13.42 -0.46
N ASP A 50 2.65 14.00 -1.29
CA ASP A 50 2.69 15.45 -1.45
C ASP A 50 1.45 15.95 -2.19
N HIS A 51 1.30 17.28 -2.25
CA HIS A 51 0.11 17.86 -2.86
C HIS A 51 0.01 17.57 -4.37
N VAL A 52 1.14 17.56 -5.07
CA VAL A 52 1.19 17.33 -6.52
C VAL A 52 0.76 15.89 -6.84
N THR A 53 1.36 14.89 -6.19
CA THR A 53 1.02 13.47 -6.40
C THR A 53 -0.44 13.18 -6.07
N ALA A 54 -0.94 13.70 -4.94
CA ALA A 54 -2.33 13.50 -4.54
C ALA A 54 -3.31 14.18 -5.52
N THR A 55 -2.93 15.33 -6.09
CA THR A 55 -3.74 16.02 -7.11
C THR A 55 -3.78 15.23 -8.40
N THR A 56 -2.65 14.68 -8.86
CA THR A 56 -2.61 13.81 -10.05
C THR A 56 -3.49 12.58 -9.88
N LEU A 57 -3.37 11.87 -8.74
CA LEU A 57 -4.21 10.69 -8.48
C LEU A 57 -5.69 11.05 -8.40
N MET A 58 -6.03 12.20 -7.78
CA MET A 58 -7.40 12.68 -7.73
C MET A 58 -7.95 12.99 -9.13
N LEU A 59 -7.16 13.63 -10.00
CA LEU A 59 -7.57 13.89 -11.38
C LEU A 59 -7.83 12.59 -12.14
N GLN A 60 -6.98 11.58 -11.96
CA GLN A 60 -7.22 10.25 -12.53
C GLN A 60 -8.53 9.63 -12.02
N VAL A 61 -8.81 9.72 -10.72
CA VAL A 61 -10.10 9.30 -10.18
C VAL A 61 -11.24 10.04 -10.90
N HIS A 62 -11.18 11.36 -11.01
CA HIS A 62 -12.25 12.16 -11.59
C HIS A 62 -12.46 11.93 -13.10
N GLU A 63 -11.38 11.90 -13.86
CA GLU A 63 -11.40 11.86 -15.33
C GLU A 63 -11.50 10.43 -15.88
N GLU A 64 -10.80 9.48 -15.26
CA GLU A 64 -10.75 8.07 -15.70
C GLU A 64 -11.73 7.16 -14.93
N GLY A 65 -12.41 7.72 -13.93
CA GLY A 65 -13.38 7.02 -13.08
C GLY A 65 -12.76 6.23 -11.94
N LYS A 66 -11.43 6.07 -11.90
CA LYS A 66 -10.69 5.38 -10.84
C LYS A 66 -9.18 5.67 -10.90
N ALA A 67 -8.47 5.43 -9.81
CA ALA A 67 -7.00 5.43 -9.78
C ALA A 67 -6.46 4.34 -8.85
N VAL A 68 -5.30 3.78 -9.21
CA VAL A 68 -4.51 2.94 -8.30
C VAL A 68 -3.74 3.87 -7.36
N VAL A 69 -4.07 3.84 -6.07
CA VAL A 69 -3.49 4.75 -5.07
C VAL A 69 -2.42 4.10 -4.22
N ALA A 70 -2.25 2.77 -4.27
CA ALA A 70 -1.17 2.07 -3.60
C ALA A 70 -1.00 0.64 -4.14
N THR A 71 0.22 0.12 -4.11
CA THR A 71 0.54 -1.29 -4.31
C THR A 71 1.25 -1.81 -3.07
N GLN A 72 0.69 -2.81 -2.39
CA GLN A 72 1.14 -3.24 -1.07
C GLN A 72 0.75 -4.72 -0.79
N PRO A 73 1.31 -5.36 0.26
CA PRO A 73 0.88 -6.69 0.67
C PRO A 73 -0.61 -6.71 1.03
N ARG A 74 -1.25 -7.87 0.87
CA ARG A 74 -2.71 -8.03 1.02
C ARG A 74 -3.26 -7.42 2.30
N GLU A 75 -2.68 -7.76 3.44
CA GLU A 75 -3.13 -7.31 4.76
C GLU A 75 -3.10 -5.78 4.88
N GLN A 76 -2.02 -5.13 4.43
CA GLN A 76 -1.91 -3.67 4.43
C GLN A 76 -2.92 -3.04 3.46
N ALA A 77 -3.15 -3.68 2.30
CA ALA A 77 -4.13 -3.24 1.32
C ALA A 77 -5.56 -3.24 1.90
N GLU A 78 -5.93 -4.31 2.62
CA GLU A 78 -7.21 -4.43 3.32
C GLU A 78 -7.39 -3.31 4.34
N VAL A 79 -6.36 -3.01 5.14
CA VAL A 79 -6.37 -1.88 6.08
C VAL A 79 -6.51 -0.54 5.35
N SER A 80 -5.80 -0.32 4.25
CA SER A 80 -5.93 0.91 3.45
C SER A 80 -7.34 1.11 2.91
N VAL A 81 -7.98 0.06 2.39
CA VAL A 81 -9.37 0.13 1.91
C VAL A 81 -10.33 0.45 3.05
N ALA A 82 -10.20 -0.22 4.20
CA ALA A 82 -11.02 0.08 5.37
C ALA A 82 -10.85 1.53 5.84
N ARG A 83 -9.62 2.06 5.84
CA ARG A 83 -9.35 3.48 6.17
C ARG A 83 -9.99 4.40 5.14
N LEU A 84 -9.86 4.14 3.84
CA LEU A 84 -10.50 4.94 2.78
C LEU A 84 -12.02 4.98 2.93
N HIS A 85 -12.66 3.84 3.19
CA HIS A 85 -14.10 3.75 3.46
C HIS A 85 -14.49 4.56 4.71
N ALA A 86 -13.68 4.54 5.77
CA ALA A 86 -13.91 5.35 6.96
C ALA A 86 -13.83 6.87 6.69
N PHE A 87 -13.12 7.29 5.64
CA PHE A 87 -13.10 8.67 5.15
C PHE A 87 -14.21 8.97 4.12
N GLY A 88 -15.05 7.99 3.79
CA GLY A 88 -16.16 8.11 2.84
C GLY A 88 -15.78 7.89 1.38
N LEU A 89 -14.55 7.46 1.08
CA LEU A 89 -14.11 7.22 -0.30
C LEU A 89 -14.46 5.80 -0.72
N GLN A 90 -14.99 5.63 -1.93
CA GLN A 90 -15.22 4.30 -2.50
C GLN A 90 -13.90 3.68 -2.96
N ALA A 91 -13.53 2.53 -2.40
CA ALA A 91 -12.28 1.83 -2.72
C ALA A 91 -12.43 0.31 -2.79
N THR A 92 -11.61 -0.35 -3.61
CA THR A 92 -11.57 -1.81 -3.75
C THR A 92 -10.14 -2.35 -3.82
N LEU A 93 -10.00 -3.66 -3.62
CA LEU A 93 -8.76 -4.41 -3.81
C LEU A 93 -8.79 -5.17 -5.13
N ALA A 94 -7.64 -5.23 -5.81
CA ALA A 94 -7.43 -6.16 -6.90
C ALA A 94 -6.01 -6.76 -6.81
N ARG A 95 -5.86 -7.96 -7.36
CA ARG A 95 -4.55 -8.58 -7.54
C ARG A 95 -3.89 -7.97 -8.77
N LEU A 96 -2.61 -7.61 -8.65
CA LEU A 96 -1.80 -7.11 -9.77
C LEU A 96 -1.67 -8.18 -10.88
#